data_AF-A0AAV4IB22-F1
#
_entry.id   AF-A0AAV4IB22-F1
#
_cell.length_a   1.000
_cell.length_b   1.000
_cell.length_c   1.000
_cell.angle_alpha   90.00
_cell.angle_beta   90.00
_cell.angle_gamma   90.00
#
_symmetry.space_group_name_H-M   'P 1'
#
loop_
_entity.id
_entity.type
_entity.pdbx_description
1 polymer ?
#
loop_
_entity_poly.entity_id
_entity_poly.type
_entity_poly.pdbx_seq_one_letter_code
_entity_poly.pdbx_strand_id
1 'polypeptide(L)' 'MPYKNSEKRKEKSRDAARCRRGKESEIFSELARALPLSDSVTSQLDKASIMRLSISMLKIYNILNATDYQLTRRERGS' A
#
# COMPACT_ATOMS: atom_id res chain seq x y z
N MET A 1 -36.07 -25.49 15.99
CA MET A 1 -35.03 -24.55 16.48
C MET A 1 -34.33 -23.86 15.29
N PRO A 2 -34.66 -22.59 14.96
CA PRO A 2 -34.17 -21.91 13.76
C PRO A 2 -32.72 -21.36 13.87
N TYR A 3 -32.08 -21.53 15.03
CA TYR A 3 -30.75 -20.99 15.35
C TYR A 3 -29.60 -21.55 14.48
N LYS A 4 -29.72 -22.78 13.97
CA LYS A 4 -28.64 -23.42 13.19
C LYS A 4 -28.34 -22.75 11.84
N ASN A 5 -29.32 -22.06 11.23
CA ASN A 5 -29.11 -21.38 9.94
C ASN A 5 -28.44 -20.01 10.14
N SER A 6 -28.80 -19.29 11.20
CA SER A 6 -28.18 -17.99 11.51
C SER A 6 -26.72 -18.14 11.93
N GLU A 7 -26.35 -19.20 12.64
CA GLU A 7 -24.96 -19.50 12.99
C GLU A 7 -24.09 -19.76 11.75
N LYS A 8 -24.55 -20.61 10.82
CA LYS A 8 -23.83 -20.86 9.56
C LYS A 8 -23.64 -19.59 8.72
N ARG A 9 -24.62 -18.68 8.70
CA ARG A 9 -24.49 -17.38 8.01
C ARG A 9 -23.49 -16.47 8.70
N LYS A 10 -23.49 -16.43 10.03
CA LYS A 10 -22.53 -15.64 10.83
C LYS A 10 -21.10 -16.16 10.65
N GLU A 11 -20.92 -17.47 10.61
CA GLU A 11 -19.63 -18.12 10.36
C GLU A 11 -19.08 -17.75 8.97
N LYS A 12 -19.89 -17.89 7.91
CA LYS A 12 -19.50 -17.45 6.55
C LYS A 12 -19.13 -15.97 6.48
N SER A 13 -19.86 -15.10 7.17
CA SER A 13 -19.54 -13.67 7.23
C SER A 13 -18.21 -13.39 7.93
N ARG A 14 -17.94 -14.11 9.03
CA ARG A 14 -16.66 -14.07 9.75
C ARG A 14 -15.50 -14.51 8.87
N ASP A 15 -15.65 -15.62 8.14
CA ASP A 15 -14.61 -16.13 7.25
C ASP A 15 -14.35 -15.16 6.10
N ALA A 16 -15.41 -14.59 5.52
CA ALA A 16 -15.27 -13.55 4.50
C ALA A 16 -14.54 -12.31 5.04
N ALA A 17 -14.85 -11.87 6.26
CA ALA A 17 -14.16 -10.75 6.90
C ALA A 17 -12.68 -11.06 7.20
N ARG A 18 -12.38 -12.29 7.65
CA ARG A 18 -11.01 -12.77 7.87
C ARG A 18 -10.22 -12.79 6.57
N CYS A 19 -10.80 -13.35 5.49
CA CYS A 19 -10.19 -13.40 4.17
C CYS A 19 -9.85 -11.99 3.66
N ARG A 20 -10.79 -11.03 3.77
CA ARG A 20 -10.54 -9.63 3.39
C ARG A 20 -9.38 -9.01 4.19
N ARG A 21 -9.36 -9.20 5.51
CA ARG A 21 -8.27 -8.68 6.38
C ARG A 21 -6.91 -9.33 6.08
N GLY A 22 -6.90 -10.62 5.75
CA GLY A 22 -5.70 -11.34 5.33
C GLY A 22 -5.13 -10.75 4.05
N LYS A 23 -5.97 -10.62 3.02
CA LYS A 23 -5.59 -10.02 1.72
C LYS A 23 -5.12 -8.57 1.88
N GLU A 24 -5.81 -7.77 2.69
CA GLU A 24 -5.39 -6.40 2.99
C GLU A 24 -3.98 -6.36 3.60
N SER A 25 -3.68 -7.27 4.54
CA SER A 25 -2.38 -7.32 5.21
C SER A 25 -1.26 -7.77 4.27
N GLU A 26 -1.56 -8.69 3.35
CA GLU A 26 -0.66 -9.11 2.28
C GLU A 26 -0.32 -7.92 1.36
N ILE A 27 -1.33 -7.17 0.90
CA ILE A 27 -1.15 -5.98 0.06
C ILE A 27 -0.29 -4.92 0.77
N PHE A 28 -0.52 -4.67 2.05
CA PHE A 28 0.30 -3.74 2.83
C PHE A 28 1.76 -4.21 2.96
N SER A 29 1.97 -5.52 3.09
CA SER A 29 3.30 -6.10 3.19
C SER A 29 4.06 -5.98 1.86
N GLU A 30 3.38 -6.22 0.74
CA GLU A 30 3.95 -6.01 -0.61
C GLU A 30 4.26 -4.54 -0.87
N LEU A 31 3.34 -3.63 -0.51
CA LEU A 31 3.55 -2.19 -0.65
C LEU A 31 4.72 -1.70 0.20
N ALA A 32 4.87 -2.19 1.43
CA ALA A 32 6.01 -1.89 2.29
C ALA A 32 7.34 -2.33 1.67
N ARG A 33 7.39 -3.52 1.04
CA ARG A 33 8.58 -4.03 0.34
C ARG A 33 8.91 -3.26 -0.95
N ALA A 34 7.94 -2.58 -1.55
CA ALA A 34 8.16 -1.73 -2.72
C ALA A 34 8.76 -0.36 -2.39
N LEU A 35 8.78 0.04 -1.11
CA LEU A 35 9.43 1.28 -0.69
C LEU A 35 10.95 1.14 -0.77
N PRO A 36 11.69 2.21 -1.11
CA PRO A 36 13.15 2.21 -1.17
C PRO A 36 13.79 2.27 0.24
N LEU A 37 13.40 1.35 1.12
CA LEU A 37 13.83 1.22 2.51
C LEU A 37 14.24 -0.23 2.78
N SER A 38 15.08 -0.46 3.79
CA SER A 38 15.45 -1.84 4.16
C SER A 38 14.28 -2.60 4.80
N ASP A 39 14.27 -3.92 4.62
CA ASP A 39 13.27 -4.82 5.22
C ASP A 39 13.17 -4.67 6.75
N SER A 40 14.28 -4.32 7.42
CA SER A 40 14.32 -4.08 8.87
C SER A 40 13.49 -2.87 9.30
N VAL A 41 13.39 -1.84 8.46
CA VAL A 41 12.59 -0.64 8.72
C VAL A 41 11.14 -0.88 8.31
N THR A 42 10.93 -1.45 7.12
CA THR A 42 9.59 -1.64 6.56
C THR A 42 8.74 -2.61 7.38
N SER A 43 9.37 -3.63 7.99
CA SER A 43 8.69 -4.58 8.90
C SER A 43 8.16 -3.95 10.19
N GLN A 44 8.67 -2.78 10.59
CA GLN A 44 8.22 -2.05 11.78
C GLN A 44 7.15 -1.00 11.48
N LEU A 45 6.83 -0.76 10.21
CA LEU A 45 5.88 0.27 9.81
C LEU A 45 4.44 -0.17 10.07
N ASP A 46 3.64 0.75 10.59
CA ASP A 46 2.19 0.61 10.61
C ASP A 46 1.58 0.91 9.22
N LYS A 47 0.34 0.46 9.00
CA LYS A 47 -0.38 0.65 7.73
C LYS A 47 -0.49 2.12 7.33
N ALA A 48 -0.70 3.02 8.29
CA ALA A 48 -0.82 4.45 8.02
C ALA A 48 0.50 5.06 7.54
N SER A 49 1.63 4.67 8.14
CA SER A 49 2.96 5.13 7.74
C SER A 49 3.35 4.56 6.39
N ILE A 50 3.01 3.30 6.07
CA ILE A 50 3.18 2.73 4.72
C ILE A 50 2.44 3.59 3.68
N MET A 51 1.17 3.95 3.93
CA MET A 51 0.41 4.82 3.01
C MET A 51 1.06 6.20 2.85
N ARG A 52 1.43 6.85 3.96
CA ARG A 52 2.06 8.18 3.95
C ARG A 52 3.37 8.18 3.17
N LEU A 53 4.23 7.18 3.40
CA LEU A 53 5.51 7.05 2.70
C LEU A 53 5.31 6.77 1.21
N SER A 54 4.36 5.88 0.86
CA SER A 54 4.03 5.57 -0.53
C SER A 54 3.57 6.81 -1.30
N ILE A 55 2.66 7.60 -0.71
CA ILE A 55 2.19 8.85 -1.32
C ILE A 55 3.33 9.86 -1.47
N SER A 56 4.16 10.03 -0.44
CA SER A 56 5.30 10.94 -0.48
C SER A 56 6.32 10.53 -1.55
N MET A 57 6.63 9.24 -1.66
CA MET A 57 7.50 8.68 -2.69
C MET A 57 6.98 9.01 -4.10
N LEU A 58 5.69 8.75 -4.37
CA LEU A 58 5.07 9.06 -5.68
C LEU A 58 5.14 10.57 -6.00
N LYS A 59 4.90 11.44 -5.01
CA LYS A 59 5.03 12.89 -5.17
C LYS A 59 6.46 13.32 -5.48
N ILE A 60 7.45 12.76 -4.78
CA ILE A 60 8.87 13.04 -5.02
C ILE A 60 9.25 12.62 -6.44
N TYR A 61 8.87 11.43 -6.88
CA TYR A 61 9.15 11.00 -8.26
C TYR A 61 8.51 11.90 -9.30
N ASN A 62 7.28 12.35 -9.08
CA ASN A 62 6.64 13.29 -10.00
C ASN A 62 7.41 14.63 -10.08
N ILE A 63 7.88 15.15 -8.94
CA ILE A 63 8.69 16.37 -8.91
C ILE A 63 10.03 16.16 -9.63
N LEU A 64 10.74 15.07 -9.34
CA LEU A 64 12.03 14.75 -9.96
C LEU A 64 11.90 14.58 -11.47
N ASN A 65 10.91 13.83 -11.93
CA ASN A 65 10.67 13.65 -13.37
C ASN A 65 10.29 14.99 -14.04
N ALA A 66 9.48 15.83 -13.39
CA ALA A 66 9.16 17.15 -13.92
C ALA A 66 10.39 18.07 -13.98
N THR A 67 11.29 18.00 -12.99
CA THR A 67 12.55 18.75 -13.03
C THR A 67 13.49 18.25 -14.12
N ASP A 68 13.53 16.94 -14.35
CA ASP A 68 14.36 16.33 -15.41
C ASP A 68 13.88 16.77 -16.80
N TYR A 69 12.57 16.90 -17.02
CA TYR A 69 12.02 17.49 -18.24
C TYR A 69 12.40 18.97 -18.43
N GLN A 70 12.49 19.75 -17.34
CA GLN A 70 12.89 21.15 -17.43
C GLN A 70 14.40 21.33 -17.66
N LEU A 71 15.22 20.46 -17.09
CA LEU A 71 16.68 20.40 -17.34
C LEU A 71 16.97 20.01 -18.80
N THR A 72 16.37 18.92 -19.29
CA THR A 72 16.54 18.49 -20.70
C THR A 72 15.93 19.45 -21.73
N ARG A 73 14.96 20.30 -21.35
CA ARG A 73 14.48 21.39 -22.20
C ARG A 73 15.44 22.58 -22.23
N ARG A 74 16.14 22.88 -21.13
CA ARG A 74 17.15 23.93 -21.08
C ARG A 74 18.41 23.57 -21.86
N GLU A 75 18.86 22.32 -21.79
CA GLU A 75 20.07 21.87 -22.51
C GLU A 75 19.89 21.79 -24.03
N ARG A 76 18.65 21.60 -24.52
CA ARG A 76 18.34 21.64 -25.97
C ARG A 76 17.99 23.04 -26.49
N GLY A 77 18.04 24.05 -25.63
CA GLY A 77 17.74 25.44 -25.95
C GLY A 77 18.95 26.37 -25.94
N SER A 78 20.17 25.84 -25.97
CA SER A 78 21.43 26.60 -26.22
C SER A 78 22.10 26.13 -27.50
#